data_AF-A0A941JPJ1-F1
#
_entry.id   AF-A0A941JPJ1-F1
#
_cell.length_a   1.000
_cell.length_b   1.000
_cell.length_c   1.000
_cell.angle_alpha   90.00
_cell.angle_beta   90.00
_cell.angle_gamma   90.00
#
_symmetry.space_group_name_H-M   'P 1'
#
loop_
_entity.id
_entity.type
_entity.pdbx_description
1 polymer ?
#
loop_
_entity_poly.entity_id
_entity_poly.type
_entity_poly.pdbx_seq_one_letter_code
_entity_poly.pdbx_strand_id
1 'polypeptide(L)' 'MKKLAKKYAKVANVRADFLQKKTTNFWKKYAYLRIENLNIKGMMANHKLAGAIADLGAYEFKRQLLYKAECFGTKVDVID' A
#
# COMPACT_ATOMS: atom_id res chain seq x y z
N MET A 1 -27.86 10.05 7.18
CA MET A 1 -26.40 9.77 7.33
C MET A 1 -25.93 8.38 6.89
N LYS A 2 -26.75 7.30 6.96
CA LYS A 2 -26.28 5.91 6.70
C LYS A 2 -25.81 5.58 5.26
N LYS A 3 -26.32 6.24 4.20
CA LYS A 3 -25.98 5.90 2.79
C LYS A 3 -24.55 6.30 2.40
N LEU A 4 -24.09 7.48 2.83
CA LEU A 4 -22.77 7.99 2.47
C LEU A 4 -21.65 7.22 3.19
N ALA A 5 -21.80 6.97 4.49
CA ALA A 5 -20.89 6.15 5.27
C ALA A 5 -20.73 4.73 4.68
N LYS A 6 -21.83 4.11 4.22
CA LYS A 6 -21.78 2.80 3.55
C LYS A 6 -20.98 2.82 2.24
N LYS A 7 -21.07 3.89 1.43
CA LYS A 7 -20.27 4.03 0.21
C LYS A 7 -18.78 4.15 0.54
N TYR A 8 -18.43 5.01 1.50
CA TYR A 8 -17.03 5.15 1.93
C TYR A 8 -16.46 3.85 2.50
N ALA A 9 -17.23 3.12 3.32
CA ALA A 9 -16.84 1.80 3.81
C ALA A 9 -16.61 0.80 2.68
N LYS A 10 -17.48 0.78 1.67
CA LYS A 10 -17.31 -0.08 0.48
C LYS A 10 -16.01 0.24 -0.25
N VAL A 11 -15.73 1.51 -0.51
CA VAL A 11 -14.48 1.94 -1.19
C VAL A 11 -13.26 1.57 -0.35
N ALA A 12 -13.30 1.80 0.96
CA ALA A 12 -12.22 1.43 1.87
C ALA A 12 -11.96 -0.08 1.87
N ASN A 13 -13.01 -0.91 1.91
CA ASN A 13 -12.88 -2.37 1.87
C ASN A 13 -12.34 -2.87 0.53
N VAL A 14 -12.77 -2.29 -0.59
CA VAL A 14 -12.23 -2.62 -1.91
C VAL A 14 -10.73 -2.28 -2.00
N ARG A 15 -10.33 -1.11 -1.47
CA ARG A 15 -8.92 -0.72 -1.41
C ARG A 15 -8.11 -1.67 -0.53
N ALA A 16 -8.62 -2.03 0.65
CA ALA A 16 -7.95 -2.96 1.56
C ALA A 16 -7.78 -4.34 0.92
N ASP A 17 -8.82 -4.88 0.28
CA ASP A 17 -8.77 -6.15 -0.44
C ASP A 17 -7.76 -6.12 -1.60
N PHE A 18 -7.74 -5.04 -2.38
CA PHE A 18 -6.75 -4.84 -3.44
C PHE A 18 -5.32 -4.86 -2.88
N LEU A 19 -5.03 -4.07 -1.85
CA LEU A 19 -3.71 -4.00 -1.22
C LEU A 19 -3.27 -5.36 -0.69
N GLN A 20 -4.18 -6.05 0.01
CA GLN A 20 -3.88 -7.33 0.63
C GLN A 20 -3.60 -8.43 -0.42
N LYS A 21 -4.39 -8.49 -1.49
CA LYS A 21 -4.18 -9.43 -2.60
C LYS A 21 -2.89 -9.12 -3.36
N LYS A 22 -2.62 -7.85 -3.67
CA LYS A 22 -1.42 -7.46 -4.43
C LYS A 22 -0.14 -7.74 -3.65
N THR A 23 -0.06 -7.34 -2.38
CA THR A 23 1.12 -7.58 -1.55
C THR A 23 1.36 -9.07 -1.30
N THR A 24 0.30 -9.87 -1.08
CA THR A 24 0.46 -11.33 -0.99
C THR A 24 0.94 -11.93 -2.31
N ASN A 25 0.42 -11.48 -3.45
CA ASN A 25 0.85 -11.99 -4.76
C ASN A 25 2.31 -11.65 -5.07
N PHE A 26 2.79 -10.47 -4.65
CA PHE A 26 4.21 -10.14 -4.76
C PHE A 26 5.09 -11.17 -4.06
N TRP A 27 4.79 -11.49 -2.80
CA TRP A 27 5.60 -12.44 -2.03
C TRP A 27 5.50 -13.89 -2.51
N LYS A 28 4.35 -14.27 -3.07
CA LYS A 28 4.22 -15.60 -3.70
C LYS A 28 5.01 -15.73 -5.00
N LYS A 29 5.18 -14.63 -5.74
CA LYS A 29 5.76 -14.66 -7.09
C LYS A 29 7.24 -14.28 -7.12
N TYR A 30 7.68 -13.41 -6.22
CA TYR A 30 9.03 -12.86 -6.21
C TYR A 30 9.71 -13.20 -4.89
N ALA A 31 10.92 -13.77 -4.98
CA ALA A 31 11.73 -14.12 -3.81
C ALA A 31 12.39 -12.91 -3.14
N TYR A 32 12.49 -11.78 -3.85
CA TYR A 32 13.16 -10.57 -3.39
C TYR A 32 12.47 -9.33 -3.95
N LEU A 33 12.34 -8.29 -3.11
CA LEU A 33 11.72 -7.03 -3.47
C LEU A 33 12.59 -5.86 -3.03
N ARG A 34 12.79 -4.90 -3.94
CA ARG A 34 13.32 -3.58 -3.64
C ARG A 34 12.20 -2.57 -3.59
N ILE A 35 12.18 -1.75 -2.55
CA ILE A 35 11.21 -0.67 -2.39
C ILE A 35 11.97 0.64 -2.29
N GLU A 36 11.65 1.61 -3.14
CA GLU A 36 12.21 2.95 -3.02
C GLU A 36 11.69 3.65 -1.76
N ASN A 37 12.56 4.37 -1.07
CA ASN A 37 12.25 5.19 0.09
C ASN A 37 11.69 6.54 -0.36
N LEU A 38 10.53 6.50 -1.00
CA LEU A 38 9.84 7.72 -1.40
C LEU A 38 9.40 8.51 -0.16
N ASN A 39 9.60 9.83 -0.18
CA ASN A 39 9.05 10.75 0.83
C ASN A 39 7.53 10.86 0.66
N ILE A 40 6.78 9.83 1.07
CA ILE A 40 5.32 9.74 0.95
C ILE A 40 4.65 10.95 1.60
N LYS A 41 5.19 11.44 2.73
CA LYS A 41 4.68 12.65 3.40
C LYS A 41 4.81 13.88 2.50
N GLY A 42 5.97 14.08 1.88
CA GLY A 42 6.20 15.17 0.92
C GLY A 42 5.30 15.05 -0.31
N MET A 43 5.10 13.84 -0.83
CA MET A 43 4.20 13.61 -1.96
C MET A 43 2.73 13.88 -1.60
N MET A 44 2.33 13.58 -0.36
CA MET A 44 0.99 13.91 0.16
C MET A 44 0.80 15.42 0.36
N ALA A 45 1.87 16.19 0.62
CA ALA A 45 1.81 17.65 0.70
C ALA A 45 1.71 18.31 -0.70
N ASN A 46 2.09 17.60 -1.76
CA ASN A 46 1.98 18.09 -3.13
C ASN A 46 0.59 17.80 -3.69
N HIS A 47 -0.25 18.82 -3.88
CA HIS A 47 -1.62 18.68 -4.39
C HIS A 47 -1.74 17.93 -5.72
N LYS A 48 -0.71 17.96 -6.59
CA LYS A 48 -0.70 17.23 -7.86
C LYS A 48 -0.54 15.72 -7.67
N LEU A 49 0.10 15.30 -6.58
CA LEU A 49 0.41 13.91 -6.26
C LEU A 49 -0.49 13.33 -5.17
N ALA A 50 -0.98 14.17 -4.26
CA ALA A 50 -1.72 13.77 -3.07
C ALA A 50 -2.92 12.86 -3.38
N GLY A 51 -3.70 13.18 -4.42
CA GLY A 51 -4.84 12.37 -4.84
C GLY A 51 -4.42 10.95 -5.24
N ALA A 52 -3.44 10.83 -6.15
CA ALA A 52 -2.94 9.54 -6.62
C ALA A 52 -2.30 8.71 -5.50
N ILE A 53 -1.54 9.35 -4.61
CA ILE A 53 -0.87 8.68 -3.48
C ILE A 53 -1.88 8.21 -2.42
N ALA A 54 -2.91 9.01 -2.14
CA ALA A 54 -3.98 8.66 -1.22
C ALA A 54 -4.84 7.51 -1.79
N ASP A 55 -5.17 7.55 -3.07
CA ASP A 55 -5.98 6.51 -3.71
C ASP A 55 -5.25 5.16 -3.77
N LEU A 56 -3.94 5.19 -4.07
CA LEU A 56 -3.08 4.01 -4.02
C LEU A 56 -2.94 3.46 -2.60
N GLY A 57 -3.06 4.30 -1.57
CA GLY A 57 -2.78 3.90 -0.19
C GLY A 57 -1.31 3.55 0.02
N ALA A 58 -0.40 4.34 -0.56
CA ALA A 58 1.04 4.03 -0.65
C ALA A 58 1.70 3.70 0.69
N TYR A 59 1.31 4.40 1.76
CA TYR A 59 1.81 4.11 3.11
C TYR A 59 1.41 2.71 3.58
N GLU A 60 0.12 2.37 3.45
CA GLU A 60 -0.38 1.05 3.82
C GLU A 60 0.23 -0.04 2.95
N PHE A 61 0.41 0.22 1.65
CA PHE A 61 1.09 -0.72 0.75
C PHE A 61 2.52 -1.03 1.21
N LYS A 62 3.32 -0.02 1.53
CA LYS A 62 4.68 -0.19 2.08
C LYS A 62 4.65 -0.99 3.39
N ARG A 63 3.76 -0.62 4.31
CA ARG A 63 3.58 -1.35 5.59
C ARG A 63 3.25 -2.82 5.37
N GLN A 64 2.33 -3.12 4.44
CA GLN A 64 1.90 -4.48 4.13
C GLN A 64 3.01 -5.32 3.48
N LEU A 65 3.82 -4.71 2.61
CA LEU A 65 4.96 -5.40 2.01
C LEU A 65 5.99 -5.79 3.07
N LEU A 66 6.36 -4.85 3.95
CA LEU A 66 7.36 -5.08 4.99
C LEU A 66 6.95 -6.19 5.96
N TYR A 67 5.76 -6.12 6.57
CA TYR A 67 5.37 -7.16 7.54
C TYR A 67 5.21 -8.52 6.87
N LYS A 68 4.71 -8.58 5.62
CA LYS A 68 4.55 -9.87 4.94
C LYS A 68 5.90 -10.46 4.54
N ALA A 69 6.90 -9.65 4.24
CA ALA A 69 8.25 -10.14 4.00
C ALA A 69 8.78 -10.94 5.20
N GLU A 70 8.56 -10.42 6.41
CA GLU A 70 8.88 -11.11 7.66
C GLU A 70 8.10 -12.42 7.78
N CYS A 71 6.79 -12.43 7.45
CA CYS A 71 5.97 -13.64 7.50
C CYS A 71 6.40 -14.72 6.49
N PHE A 72 6.84 -14.33 5.29
CA PHE A 72 7.25 -15.26 4.24
C PHE A 72 8.75 -15.60 4.28
N GLY A 73 9.52 -15.01 5.21
CA GLY A 73 10.97 -15.20 5.29
C GLY A 73 11.74 -14.65 4.09
N THR A 74 11.15 -13.71 3.35
CA THR A 74 11.73 -13.10 2.14
C THR A 74 12.43 -11.80 2.48
N LYS A 75 13.51 -11.47 1.76
CA LYS A 75 14.25 -10.22 1.96
C LYS A 75 13.56 -9.05 1.24
N VAL A 76 13.37 -7.95 1.98
CA VAL A 76 13.05 -6.61 1.44
C VAL A 76 14.25 -5.71 1.64
N ASP A 77 14.69 -5.04 0.59
CA ASP A 77 15.61 -3.91 0.72
C ASP A 77 14.88 -2.61 0.39
N VAL A 78 14.95 -1.65 1.32
CA VAL A 78 14.50 -0.29 1.09
C VAL A 78 15.68 0.52 0.56
N ILE A 79 15.56 1.08 -0.63
CA ILE A 79 16.63 1.86 -1.30
C ILE A 79 16.28 3.34 -1.21
N ASP A 80 17.25 4.19 -0.87
CA ASP A 80 17.14 5.65 -0.95
C ASP A 80 17.35 6.19 -2.37
#